data_AF-A0A268U0R9-F1
#
_entry.id   AF-A0A268U0R9-F1
#
_cell.length_a   1.000
_cell.length_b   1.000
_cell.length_c   1.000
_cell.angle_alpha   90.00
_cell.angle_beta   90.00
_cell.angle_gamma   90.00
#
_symmetry.space_group_name_H-M   'P 1'
#
loop_
_entity.id
_entity.type
_entity.pdbx_description
1 polymer ?
#
loop_
_entity_poly.entity_id
_entity_poly.type
_entity_poly.pdbx_seq_one_letter_code
_entity_poly.pdbx_strand_id
1 'polypeptide(L)'
;MWEEFDNLEVLEGSPIEKWKDVIFNASRNLASMELERLLELQAIYELMFEEFQLEGKLKEMYMRIQEESDFQEKVKHHKNNIAIESMAKILSENE
;
A
#
# COMPACT_ATOMS: atom_id res chain seq x y z
N MET A 1 8.65 -3.25 -16.93
CA MET A 1 8.53 -2.54 -15.64
C MET A 1 7.67 -3.29 -14.61
N TRP A 2 7.18 -4.51 -14.92
CA TRP A 2 6.47 -5.37 -13.98
C TRP A 2 7.28 -6.64 -13.61
N GLU A 3 8.43 -6.86 -14.25
CA GLU A 3 9.23 -8.09 -14.13
C GLU A 3 10.24 -8.05 -12.96
N GLU A 4 10.43 -6.90 -12.30
CA GLU A 4 11.40 -6.77 -11.19
C GLU A 4 10.81 -7.08 -9.81
N PHE A 5 9.48 -7.20 -9.70
CA PHE A 5 8.80 -7.41 -8.41
C PHE A 5 8.74 -8.88 -7.97
N ASP A 6 8.98 -9.84 -8.88
CA ASP A 6 9.05 -11.27 -8.56
C ASP A 6 10.20 -11.59 -7.58
N ASN A 7 11.24 -10.76 -7.53
CA ASN A 7 12.35 -10.93 -6.58
C ASN A 7 11.97 -10.60 -5.12
N LEU A 8 10.88 -9.85 -4.90
CA LEU A 8 10.42 -9.51 -3.54
C LEU A 8 9.45 -10.57 -2.98
N GLU A 9 8.90 -11.46 -3.80
CA GLU A 9 8.14 -12.64 -3.33
C GLU A 9 9.04 -13.69 -2.64
N VAL A 10 10.36 -13.66 -2.90
CA VAL A 10 11.36 -14.56 -2.28
C VAL A 10 11.66 -14.21 -0.82
N LEU A 11 11.10 -13.12 -0.32
CA LEU A 11 11.28 -12.66 1.04
C LEU A 11 10.34 -13.44 2.00
N GLU A 12 10.81 -14.48 2.70
CA GLU A 12 10.10 -15.20 3.80
C GLU A 12 9.37 -14.27 4.80
N GLY A 13 8.03 -14.29 4.83
CA GLY A 13 7.20 -13.50 5.77
C GLY A 13 6.05 -12.75 5.09
N SER A 14 5.18 -12.11 5.87
CA SER A 14 4.12 -11.25 5.31
C SER A 14 4.73 -9.97 4.72
N PRO A 15 4.44 -9.59 3.45
CA PRO A 15 4.96 -8.36 2.84
C PRO A 15 4.71 -7.11 3.68
N ILE A 16 3.60 -7.08 4.42
CA ILE A 16 3.26 -5.98 5.33
C ILE A 16 4.20 -5.91 6.53
N GLU A 17 4.62 -7.03 7.11
CA GLU A 17 5.56 -7.02 8.23
C GLU A 17 6.94 -6.54 7.76
N LYS A 18 7.38 -6.99 6.58
CA LYS A 18 8.62 -6.52 5.98
C LYS A 18 8.58 -5.04 5.63
N TRP A 19 7.45 -4.57 5.13
CA TRP A 19 7.27 -3.16 4.85
C TRP A 19 7.38 -2.31 6.12
N LYS A 20 6.82 -2.76 7.24
CA LYS A 20 7.02 -2.08 8.53
C LYS A 20 8.51 -2.06 8.92
N ASP A 21 9.20 -3.19 8.81
CA ASP A 21 10.63 -3.27 9.11
C ASP A 21 11.43 -2.29 8.24
N VAL A 22 11.15 -2.22 6.93
CA VAL A 22 11.81 -1.27 6.03
C VAL A 22 11.51 0.18 6.45
N ILE A 23 10.25 0.53 6.71
CA ILE A 23 9.86 1.88 7.11
C ILE A 23 10.56 2.31 8.41
N PHE A 24 10.61 1.43 9.41
CA PHE A 24 11.18 1.76 10.73
C PHE A 24 12.71 1.74 10.76
N ASN A 25 13.37 1.04 9.84
CA ASN A 25 14.83 0.95 9.78
C ASN A 25 15.47 1.80 8.68
N ALA A 26 14.69 2.34 7.73
CA ALA A 26 15.18 3.28 6.73
C ALA A 26 15.66 4.59 7.36
N SER A 27 16.46 5.35 6.61
CA SER A 27 16.79 6.72 7.03
C SER A 27 15.50 7.53 7.19
N ARG A 28 15.46 8.42 8.19
CA ARG A 28 14.27 9.23 8.49
C ARG A 28 13.77 10.01 7.27
N ASN A 29 14.69 10.50 6.43
CA ASN A 29 14.32 11.25 5.22
C ASN A 29 13.60 10.35 4.20
N LEU A 30 14.14 9.17 3.90
CA LEU A 30 13.53 8.24 2.95
C LEU A 30 12.16 7.76 3.43
N ALA A 31 12.06 7.39 4.71
CA ALA A 31 10.78 6.99 5.31
C ALA A 31 9.76 8.14 5.28
N SER A 32 10.18 9.37 5.59
CA SER A 32 9.30 10.54 5.53
C SER A 32 8.80 10.81 4.11
N MET A 33 9.68 10.77 3.11
CA MET A 33 9.28 10.97 1.70
C MET A 33 8.25 9.95 1.24
N GLU A 34 8.46 8.67 1.54
CA GLU A 34 7.50 7.63 1.12
C GLU A 34 6.17 7.71 1.89
N LEU A 35 6.19 8.04 3.19
CA LEU A 35 4.96 8.23 3.97
C LEU A 35 4.18 9.46 3.51
N GLU A 36 4.86 10.56 3.19
CA GLU A 36 4.23 11.76 2.62
C GLU A 36 3.61 11.44 1.24
N ARG A 37 4.31 10.69 0.39
CA ARG A 37 3.77 10.24 -0.90
C ARG A 37 2.53 9.36 -0.75
N LEU A 38 2.52 8.43 0.22
CA LEU A 38 1.35 7.60 0.52
C LEU A 38 0.17 8.43 1.05
N LEU A 39 0.46 9.42 1.90
CA LEU A 39 -0.56 10.32 2.45
C LEU A 39 -1.16 11.22 1.37
N GLU A 40 -0.34 11.76 0.47
CA GLU A 40 -0.81 12.56 -0.68
C GLU A 40 -1.72 11.73 -1.59
N LEU A 41 -1.34 10.49 -1.88
CA LEU A 41 -2.17 9.59 -2.69
C LEU A 41 -3.52 9.28 -2.00
N GLN A 42 -3.52 9.08 -0.69
CA GLN A 42 -4.74 8.91 0.10
C GLN A 42 -5.64 10.15 0.01
N ALA A 43 -5.08 11.35 0.14
CA ALA A 43 -5.83 12.60 0.02
C ALA A 43 -6.44 12.77 -1.39
N ILE A 44 -5.71 12.39 -2.45
CA ILE A 44 -6.23 12.39 -3.83
C ILE A 44 -7.43 11.45 -3.96
N TYR A 45 -7.36 10.24 -3.40
CA TYR A 45 -8.49 9.31 -3.43
C TYR A 45 -9.71 9.87 -2.72
N GLU A 46 -9.54 10.45 -1.54
CA GLU A 46 -10.62 11.09 -0.78
C GLU A 46 -11.28 12.21 -1.58
N LEU A 47 -10.49 13.12 -2.15
CA LEU A 47 -11.00 14.19 -3.01
C LEU A 47 -11.74 13.67 -4.24
N MET A 48 -11.26 12.59 -4.87
CA MET A 48 -12.00 11.96 -5.97
C MET A 48 -13.34 11.37 -5.51
N PHE A 49 -13.38 10.71 -4.34
CA PHE A 49 -14.64 10.18 -3.82
C PHE A 49 -15.66 11.30 -3.58
N GLU A 50 -15.23 12.45 -3.06
CA GLU A 50 -16.09 13.63 -2.86
C GLU A 50 -16.52 14.26 -4.20
N GLU A 51 -15.57 14.50 -5.11
CA GLU A 51 -15.81 15.14 -6.42
C GLU A 51 -16.82 14.35 -7.26
N PHE A 52 -16.75 13.02 -7.19
CA PHE A 52 -17.66 12.13 -7.90
C PHE A 52 -18.88 11.67 -7.08
N GLN A 53 -19.09 12.18 -5.86
CA GLN A 53 -20.22 11.85 -4.96
C GLN A 53 -20.33 10.33 -4.68
N LEU A 54 -19.18 9.70 -4.41
CA LEU A 54 -19.02 8.25 -4.23
C LEU A 54 -18.84 7.85 -2.74
N GLU A 55 -19.13 8.73 -1.78
CA GLU A 55 -18.94 8.48 -0.34
C GLU A 55 -19.78 7.28 0.13
N GLY A 56 -21.01 7.15 -0.40
CA GLY A 56 -21.86 5.99 -0.16
C GLY A 56 -21.23 4.69 -0.66
N LYS A 57 -20.55 4.74 -1.81
CA LYS A 57 -19.83 3.59 -2.38
C LYS A 57 -18.61 3.22 -1.55
N LEU A 58 -17.86 4.19 -1.05
CA LEU A 58 -16.74 3.90 -0.15
C LEU A 58 -17.23 3.16 1.12
N LYS A 59 -18.34 3.60 1.71
CA LYS A 59 -18.97 2.92 2.84
C LYS A 59 -19.42 1.49 2.51
N GLU A 60 -20.05 1.28 1.35
CA GLU A 60 -20.39 -0.07 0.86
C GLU A 60 -19.15 -0.96 0.80
N MET A 61 -18.05 -0.47 0.25
CA MET A 61 -16.80 -1.24 0.15
C MET A 61 -16.24 -1.63 1.52
N TYR A 62 -16.30 -0.77 2.53
CA TYR A 62 -15.89 -1.11 3.90
C TYR A 62 -16.73 -2.24 4.50
N MET A 63 -18.04 -2.25 4.29
CA MET A 63 -18.92 -3.33 4.79
C MET A 63 -18.56 -4.66 4.12
N ARG A 64 -18.33 -4.65 2.80
CA ARG A 64 -17.94 -5.85 2.05
C ARG A 64 -16.65 -6.49 2.56
N ILE A 65 -15.68 -5.73 3.07
CA ILE A 65 -14.45 -6.30 3.65
C ILE A 65 -14.76 -7.22 4.85
N GLN A 66 -15.80 -6.91 5.63
CA GLN A 66 -16.18 -7.70 6.81
C GLN A 66 -17.05 -8.91 6.46
N GLU A 67 -17.76 -8.85 5.34
CA GLU A 67 -18.82 -9.80 4.99
C GLU A 67 -18.40 -10.77 3.86
N GLU A 68 -17.50 -10.34 2.96
CA GLU A 68 -17.10 -11.09 1.76
C GLU A 68 -15.63 -11.53 1.85
N SER A 69 -15.39 -12.83 2.13
CA SER A 69 -14.04 -13.40 2.22
C SER A 69 -13.19 -13.18 0.96
N ASP A 70 -13.79 -13.33 -0.21
CA ASP A 70 -13.09 -13.17 -1.49
C ASP A 70 -12.67 -11.71 -1.71
N PHE A 71 -13.50 -10.76 -1.25
CA PHE A 71 -13.15 -9.34 -1.32
C PHE A 71 -12.09 -8.98 -0.29
N GLN A 72 -12.15 -9.54 0.92
CA GLN A 72 -11.11 -9.41 1.93
C GLN A 72 -9.75 -9.89 1.41
N GLU A 73 -9.68 -11.05 0.76
CA GLU A 73 -8.42 -11.56 0.20
C GLU A 73 -7.91 -10.68 -0.96
N LYS A 74 -8.81 -10.16 -1.81
CA LYS A 74 -8.44 -9.18 -2.84
C LYS A 74 -7.83 -7.91 -2.25
N VAL A 75 -8.43 -7.36 -1.20
CA VAL A 75 -7.90 -6.18 -0.50
C VAL A 75 -6.56 -6.49 0.14
N LYS A 76 -6.40 -7.65 0.77
CA LYS A 76 -5.13 -8.10 1.37
C LYS A 76 -4.03 -8.24 0.31
N HIS A 77 -4.31 -8.86 -0.83
CA HIS A 77 -3.37 -8.96 -1.94
C HIS A 77 -2.97 -7.57 -2.45
N HIS A 78 -3.94 -6.67 -2.64
CA HIS A 78 -3.65 -5.31 -3.07
C HIS A 78 -2.78 -4.54 -2.05
N LYS A 79 -3.03 -4.71 -0.75
CA LYS A 79 -2.18 -4.15 0.31
C LYS A 79 -0.75 -4.69 0.24
N ASN A 80 -0.56 -5.97 -0.04
CA ASN A 80 0.77 -6.56 -0.21
C ASN A 80 1.50 -5.92 -1.40
N ASN A 81 0.82 -5.69 -2.52
CA ASN A 81 1.43 -5.03 -3.67
C ASN A 81 1.88 -3.60 -3.34
N ILE A 82 1.03 -2.82 -2.67
CA ILE A 82 1.39 -1.46 -2.23
C ILE A 82 2.61 -1.49 -1.29
N ALA A 83 2.65 -2.45 -0.37
CA ALA A 83 3.78 -2.63 0.54
C ALA A 83 5.08 -2.96 -0.21
N ILE A 84 5.02 -3.85 -1.21
CA ILE A 84 6.15 -4.22 -2.07
C ILE A 84 6.66 -3.00 -2.85
N GLU A 85 5.77 -2.25 -3.50
CA GLU A 85 6.13 -1.03 -4.24
C GLU A 85 6.76 0.03 -3.33
N SER A 86 6.21 0.20 -2.13
CA SER A 86 6.70 1.16 -1.14
C SER A 86 8.09 0.78 -0.62
N MET A 87 8.32 -0.52 -0.33
CA MET A 87 9.65 -1.02 0.02
C MET A 87 10.65 -0.79 -1.12
N ALA A 88 10.26 -1.11 -2.36
CA ALA A 88 11.13 -0.94 -3.52
C ALA A 88 11.60 0.52 -3.68
N LYS A 89 10.71 1.50 -3.50
CA LYS A 89 11.07 2.92 -3.54
C LYS A 89 12.12 3.28 -2.50
N ILE A 90 11.88 2.92 -1.24
CA ILE A 90 12.80 3.20 -0.13
C ILE A 90 14.17 2.53 -0.36
N LEU A 91 14.17 1.28 -0.81
CA LEU A 91 15.40 0.52 -1.04
C LEU A 91 16.19 1.06 -2.24
N SER A 92 15.52 1.43 -3.33
CA SER A 92 16.17 1.96 -4.54
C SER A 92 16.85 3.31 -4.35
N GLU A 93 16.36 4.15 -3.43
CA GLU A 93 16.97 5.43 -3.10
C GLU A 93 18.10 5.33 -2.06
N ASN A 94 18.30 4.12 -1.51
CA ASN A 94 19.35 3.82 -0.53
C ASN A 94 20.57 3.12 -1.17
N GLU A 95 20.48 2.72 -2.44
CA GLU A 95 21.60 2.25 -3.28
C GLU A 95 22.39 3.43 -3.89
#